data_AF-A0A1F6CZV3-F1
#
_entry.id   AF-A0A1F6CZV3-F1
#
_cell.length_a   1.000
_cell.length_b   1.000
_cell.length_c   1.000
_cell.angle_alpha   90.00
_cell.angle_beta   90.00
_cell.angle_gamma   90.00
#
_symmetry.space_group_name_H-M   'P 1'
#
loop_
_entity.id
_entity.type
_entity.pdbx_description
1 polymer ?
#
loop_
_entity_poly.entity_id
_entity_poly.type
_entity_poly.pdbx_seq_one_letter_code
_entity_poly.pdbx_strand_id
1 'polypeptide(L)'
;MGGREVFGLCVFLVKYFDFHTEGSMGTFYTEGAQLAAFPAEKGEGYTIRTTVWLAPFDLGVSQTVLFRAVPTGDHDIYAMELTLERLSGDASSWKRCNQRFMNVIRKQFLIWRTISAEAKDQYREEGRRMIAQEGEQVRG
;
A
#
# COMPACT_ATOMS: atom_id res chain seq x y z
N MET A 1 -9.49 12.12 0.89
CA MET A 1 -8.59 12.56 -0.21
C MET A 1 -9.39 12.51 -1.49
N GLY A 2 -9.23 13.48 -2.37
CA GLY A 2 -9.95 13.54 -3.66
C GLY A 2 -9.60 12.35 -4.57
N GLY A 3 -10.46 11.97 -5.51
CA GLY A 3 -10.26 10.81 -6.38
C GLY A 3 -9.02 10.90 -7.26
N ARG A 4 -8.58 12.12 -7.59
CA ARG A 4 -7.30 12.35 -8.27
C ARG A 4 -6.07 12.11 -7.39
N GLU A 5 -6.18 12.38 -6.09
CA GLU A 5 -5.07 12.21 -5.14
C GLU A 5 -4.92 10.77 -4.67
N VAL A 6 -6.03 10.01 -4.56
CA VAL A 6 -5.98 8.65 -4.01
C VAL A 6 -5.17 7.71 -4.88
N PHE A 7 -5.25 7.87 -6.19
CA PHE A 7 -4.53 7.03 -7.12
C PHE A 7 -3.01 7.29 -7.05
N GLY A 8 -2.60 8.56 -7.01
CA GLY A 8 -1.19 8.92 -6.80
C GLY A 8 -0.65 8.40 -5.46
N LEU A 9 -1.47 8.44 -4.40
CA LEU A 9 -1.11 7.84 -3.11
C LEU A 9 -0.92 6.32 -3.24
N CYS A 10 -1.80 5.62 -3.95
CA CYS A 10 -1.67 4.17 -4.14
C CYS A 10 -0.34 3.81 -4.82
N VAL A 11 0.02 4.52 -5.88
CA VAL A 11 1.29 4.32 -6.60
C VAL A 11 2.49 4.64 -5.72
N PHE A 12 2.41 5.73 -4.94
CA PHE A 12 3.44 6.07 -3.96
C PHE A 12 3.65 4.95 -2.94
N LEU A 13 2.57 4.34 -2.42
CA LEU A 13 2.65 3.23 -1.49
C LEU A 13 3.23 1.96 -2.13
N VAL A 14 2.86 1.65 -3.38
CA VAL A 14 3.44 0.52 -4.14
C VAL A 14 4.96 0.70 -4.25
N LYS A 15 5.41 1.85 -4.73
CA LYS A 15 6.84 2.18 -4.83
C LYS A 15 7.56 2.11 -3.49
N TYR A 16 6.89 2.57 -2.44
CA TYR A 16 7.42 2.48 -1.09
C TYR A 16 7.65 1.02 -0.67
N PHE A 17 6.72 0.11 -0.95
CA PHE A 17 6.88 -1.31 -0.66
C PHE A 17 7.91 -1.99 -1.58
N ASP A 18 7.95 -1.65 -2.86
CA ASP A 18 8.91 -2.18 -3.83
C ASP A 18 10.35 -1.79 -3.46
N PHE A 19 10.56 -0.57 -2.96
CA PHE A 19 11.85 -0.14 -2.43
C PHE A 19 12.33 -1.01 -1.25
N HIS A 20 11.41 -1.68 -0.54
CA HIS A 20 11.74 -2.60 0.56
C HIS A 20 11.88 -4.07 0.11
N THR A 21 11.93 -4.35 -1.20
CA THR A 21 12.32 -5.67 -1.74
C THR A 21 13.84 -5.82 -1.79
N GLU A 22 14.55 -4.76 -2.15
CA GLU A 22 16.00 -4.76 -2.31
C GLU A 22 16.69 -4.36 -0.99
N GLY A 23 17.00 -5.36 -0.16
CA GLY A 23 18.12 -5.28 0.79
C GLY A 23 18.05 -4.20 1.87
N SER A 24 16.87 -3.66 2.20
CA SER A 24 16.77 -2.68 3.28
C SER A 24 16.95 -3.38 4.64
N MET A 25 18.12 -3.19 5.27
CA MET A 25 18.29 -3.36 6.73
C MET A 25 17.37 -2.34 7.43
N GLY A 26 16.11 -2.71 7.59
CA GLY A 26 15.03 -1.81 7.98
C GLY A 26 14.07 -2.42 8.99
N THR A 27 12.92 -1.76 9.17
CA THR A 27 11.86 -2.21 10.11
C THR A 27 11.03 -3.37 9.55
N PHE A 28 11.06 -3.58 8.22
CA PHE A 28 10.45 -4.70 7.51
C PHE A 28 11.09 -4.85 6.12
N TYR A 29 10.85 -5.97 5.45
CA TYR A 29 11.06 -6.15 4.00
C TYR A 29 9.79 -6.72 3.36
N THR A 30 9.68 -6.65 2.04
CA THR A 30 8.52 -7.16 1.27
C THR A 30 8.93 -8.03 0.10
N GLU A 31 7.96 -8.70 -0.52
CA GLU A 31 8.11 -9.39 -1.81
C GLU A 31 7.65 -8.53 -3.02
N GLY A 32 7.44 -7.24 -2.80
CA GLY A 32 6.85 -6.31 -3.76
C GLY A 32 5.36 -6.09 -3.48
N ALA A 33 4.76 -5.11 -4.15
CA ALA A 33 3.35 -4.76 -3.98
C ALA A 33 2.59 -4.82 -5.30
N GLN A 34 1.41 -5.43 -5.25
CA GLN A 34 0.48 -5.52 -6.37
C GLN A 34 -0.61 -4.47 -6.23
N LEU A 35 -0.85 -3.69 -7.28
CA LEU A 35 -1.95 -2.73 -7.37
C LEU A 35 -3.10 -3.39 -8.15
N ALA A 36 -4.35 -3.15 -7.75
CA ALA A 36 -5.48 -3.56 -8.58
C ALA A 36 -6.66 -2.61 -8.39
N ALA A 37 -7.40 -2.35 -9.47
CA ALA A 37 -8.71 -1.71 -9.39
C ALA A 37 -9.79 -2.75 -9.06
N PHE A 38 -10.84 -2.32 -8.37
CA PHE A 38 -12.02 -3.16 -8.11
C PHE A 38 -13.31 -2.31 -8.17
N PRO A 39 -14.44 -2.90 -8.60
CA PRO A 39 -15.72 -2.20 -8.55
C PRO A 39 -16.19 -2.05 -7.09
N ALA A 40 -16.47 -0.83 -6.66
CA ALA A 40 -17.12 -0.52 -5.39
C ALA A 40 -18.53 0.03 -5.65
N GLU A 41 -19.37 0.02 -4.62
CA GLU A 41 -20.77 0.49 -4.73
C GLU A 41 -20.88 1.93 -5.26
N LYS A 42 -19.91 2.79 -4.91
CA LYS A 42 -19.91 4.23 -5.18
C LYS A 42 -18.85 4.67 -6.18
N GLY A 43 -18.30 3.76 -6.98
CA GLY A 43 -17.29 4.04 -7.99
C GLY A 43 -16.21 2.97 -8.08
N GLU A 44 -15.05 3.33 -8.63
CA GLU A 44 -13.89 2.45 -8.69
C GLU A 44 -13.08 2.57 -7.38
N GLY A 45 -12.70 1.44 -6.79
CA GLY A 45 -11.76 1.39 -5.68
C GLY A 45 -10.42 0.82 -6.11
N TYR A 46 -9.40 0.99 -5.26
CA TYR A 46 -8.06 0.46 -5.51
C TYR A 46 -7.58 -0.38 -4.32
N THR A 47 -6.85 -1.46 -4.62
CA THR A 47 -6.22 -2.30 -3.61
C THR A 47 -4.72 -2.36 -3.79
N ILE A 48 -3.99 -2.43 -2.68
CA ILE A 48 -2.56 -2.77 -2.67
C ILE A 48 -2.40 -4.00 -1.80
N ARG A 49 -1.84 -5.07 -2.36
CA ARG A 49 -1.53 -6.30 -1.64
C ARG A 49 -0.03 -6.56 -1.63
N THR A 50 0.52 -6.87 -0.47
CA THR A 50 1.92 -7.25 -0.30
C THR A 50 2.09 -8.18 0.89
N THR A 51 3.07 -9.07 0.83
CA THR A 51 3.55 -9.82 2.01
C THR A 51 4.73 -9.07 2.63
N VAL A 52 4.69 -8.91 3.95
CA VAL A 52 5.73 -8.22 4.71
C VAL A 52 6.27 -9.09 5.82
N TRP A 53 7.57 -9.01 6.04
CA TRP A 53 8.27 -9.63 7.16
C TRP A 53 8.77 -8.54 8.09
N LEU A 54 8.43 -8.62 9.37
CA LEU A 54 8.65 -7.55 10.33
C LEU A 54 9.89 -7.80 11.19
N ALA A 55 10.66 -6.74 11.45
CA ALA A 55 11.76 -6.79 12.40
C ALA A 55 11.25 -6.84 13.87
N PRO A 56 11.98 -7.49 14.80
CA PRO A 56 13.22 -8.23 14.58
C PRO A 56 12.94 -9.60 13.92
N PHE A 57 13.77 -9.97 12.94
CA PHE A 57 13.46 -11.04 11.98
C PHE A 57 13.61 -12.45 12.56
N ASP A 58 14.36 -12.60 13.64
CA ASP A 58 14.50 -13.85 14.42
C ASP A 58 13.17 -14.33 15.01
N LEU A 59 12.20 -13.43 15.21
CA LEU A 59 10.85 -13.79 15.66
C LEU A 59 10.00 -14.43 14.54
N GLY A 60 10.50 -14.45 13.30
CA GLY A 60 9.83 -15.07 12.15
C GLY A 60 8.44 -14.51 11.87
N VAL A 61 8.19 -13.23 12.20
CA VAL A 61 6.87 -12.60 12.03
C VAL A 61 6.68 -12.15 10.58
N SER A 62 5.67 -12.70 9.93
CA SER A 62 5.23 -12.26 8.60
C SER A 62 3.71 -12.10 8.54
N GLN A 63 3.25 -11.27 7.60
CA GLN A 63 1.84 -10.98 7.41
C GLN A 63 1.53 -10.55 5.99
N THR A 64 0.30 -10.80 5.55
CA THR A 64 -0.26 -10.13 4.39
C THR A 64 -0.81 -8.77 4.80
N VAL A 65 -0.54 -7.77 3.97
CA VAL A 65 -1.04 -6.41 4.11
C VAL A 65 -1.94 -6.10 2.93
N LEU A 66 -3.17 -5.68 3.22
CA LEU A 66 -4.13 -5.24 2.21
C LEU A 66 -4.57 -3.81 2.53
N PHE A 67 -4.16 -2.87 1.68
CA PHE A 67 -4.75 -1.53 1.65
C PHE A 67 -5.93 -1.52 0.68
N ARG A 68 -7.01 -0.86 1.05
CA ARG A 68 -8.13 -0.56 0.16
C ARG A 68 -8.43 0.94 0.20
N ALA A 69 -8.43 1.56 -0.96
CA ALA A 69 -8.99 2.87 -1.18
C ALA A 69 -10.42 2.69 -1.69
N VAL A 70 -11.41 3.00 -0.85
CA VAL A 70 -12.84 2.81 -1.15
C VAL A 70 -13.50 4.18 -1.35
N PRO A 71 -14.15 4.45 -2.50
CA PRO A 71 -14.87 5.71 -2.70
C PRO A 71 -16.05 5.81 -1.72
N THR A 72 -16.19 6.95 -1.03
CA THR A 72 -17.29 7.16 -0.07
C THR A 72 -18.54 7.73 -0.73
N GLY A 73 -18.44 8.18 -1.99
CA GLY A 73 -19.51 8.85 -2.75
C GLY A 73 -19.64 10.34 -2.47
N ASP A 74 -18.89 10.88 -1.52
CA ASP A 74 -18.95 12.29 -1.13
C ASP A 74 -17.74 13.04 -1.67
N HIS A 75 -17.95 14.03 -2.53
CA HIS A 75 -16.92 15.01 -2.92
C HIS A 75 -15.55 14.40 -3.27
N ASP A 76 -15.57 13.29 -4.02
CA ASP A 76 -14.37 12.57 -4.46
C ASP A 76 -13.54 11.99 -3.28
N ILE A 77 -14.12 11.83 -2.09
CA ILE A 77 -13.43 11.32 -0.90
C ILE A 77 -13.30 9.80 -0.97
N TYR A 78 -12.10 9.32 -0.67
CA TYR A 78 -11.81 7.91 -0.44
C TYR A 78 -11.51 7.63 1.02
N ALA A 79 -12.09 6.55 1.54
CA ALA A 79 -11.72 5.93 2.79
C ALA A 79 -10.53 4.98 2.56
N MET A 80 -9.54 5.06 3.44
CA MET A 80 -8.39 4.15 3.42
C MET A 80 -8.60 3.08 4.49
N GLU A 81 -8.76 1.84 4.06
CA GLU A 81 -8.89 0.67 4.92
C GLU A 81 -7.58 -0.13 4.89
N LEU A 82 -7.16 -0.64 6.04
CA LEU A 82 -5.99 -1.49 6.16
C LEU A 82 -6.38 -2.78 6.87
N THR A 83 -6.13 -3.91 6.21
CA THR A 83 -6.27 -5.25 6.79
C THR A 83 -4.91 -5.90 6.91
N LEU A 84 -4.63 -6.46 8.08
CA LEU A 84 -3.39 -7.17 8.40
C LEU A 84 -3.73 -8.61 8.78
N GLU A 85 -3.19 -9.57 8.04
CA GLU A 85 -3.39 -10.99 8.29
C GLU A 85 -2.06 -11.67 8.62
N ARG A 86 -1.91 -12.15 9.85
CA ARG A 86 -0.70 -12.84 10.28
C ARG A 86 -0.52 -14.16 9.53
N LEU A 87 0.63 -14.33 8.89
CA LEU A 87 1.03 -15.57 8.24
C LEU A 87 1.92 -16.44 9.15
N SER A 88 2.86 -15.82 9.88
CA SER A 88 3.78 -16.52 10.77
C SER A 88 4.17 -15.71 12.01
N GLY A 89 4.84 -16.36 12.97
CA GLY A 89 5.23 -15.80 14.26
C GLY A 89 4.13 -15.90 15.32
N ASP A 90 4.52 -15.79 16.60
CA ASP A 90 3.54 -15.85 17.69
C ASP A 90 2.68 -14.59 17.79
N ALA A 91 1.52 -14.69 18.45
CA ALA A 91 0.53 -13.60 18.49
C ALA A 91 1.04 -12.36 19.22
N SER A 92 1.85 -12.56 20.26
CA SER A 92 2.36 -11.46 21.09
C SER A 92 3.44 -10.67 20.34
N SER A 93 4.35 -11.38 19.66
CA SER A 93 5.37 -10.77 18.80
C SER A 93 4.72 -10.06 17.61
N TRP A 94 3.74 -10.70 16.94
CA TRP A 94 3.04 -10.08 15.82
C TRP A 94 2.35 -8.76 16.22
N LYS A 95 1.63 -8.73 17.33
CA LYS A 95 1.00 -7.49 17.85
C LYS A 95 2.04 -6.40 18.15
N ARG A 96 3.17 -6.75 18.75
CA ARG A 96 4.25 -5.81 19.09
C ARG A 96 4.94 -5.24 17.85
N CYS A 97 5.22 -6.10 16.87
CA CYS A 97 5.80 -5.68 15.59
C CYS A 97 4.82 -4.78 14.82
N ASN A 98 3.52 -5.06 14.89
CA ASN A 98 2.51 -4.23 14.24
C ASN A 98 2.41 -2.80 14.76
N GLN A 99 2.63 -2.54 16.06
CA GLN A 99 2.69 -1.15 16.54
C GLN A 99 3.77 -0.34 15.82
N ARG A 100 4.97 -0.92 15.62
CA ARG A 100 6.06 -0.27 14.91
C ARG A 100 5.76 -0.13 13.42
N PHE A 101 5.25 -1.19 12.80
CA PHE A 101 4.82 -1.17 11.40
C PHE A 101 3.79 -0.06 11.14
N MET A 102 2.76 0.05 11.98
CA MET A 102 1.72 1.08 11.85
C MET A 102 2.27 2.50 11.97
N ASN A 103 3.28 2.73 12.81
CA ASN A 103 3.94 4.03 12.89
C ASN A 103 4.69 4.37 11.60
N VAL A 104 5.32 3.39 10.96
CA VAL A 104 6.00 3.58 9.68
C VAL A 104 4.98 3.90 8.58
N ILE A 105 3.89 3.13 8.49
CA ILE A 105 2.80 3.40 7.53
C ILE A 105 2.21 4.79 7.75
N ARG A 106 1.91 5.19 8.99
CA ARG A 106 1.41 6.54 9.30
C ARG A 106 2.36 7.65 8.82
N LYS A 107 3.67 7.46 8.95
CA LYS A 107 4.67 8.42 8.43
C LYS A 107 4.55 8.57 6.91
N GLN A 108 4.30 7.49 6.16
CA GLN A 108 4.11 7.56 4.71
C GLN A 108 2.90 8.41 4.32
N PHE A 109 1.78 8.29 5.03
CA PHE A 109 0.61 9.16 4.82
C PHE A 109 0.91 10.64 5.15
N LEU A 110 1.75 10.91 6.14
CA LEU A 110 2.18 12.29 6.45
C LEU A 110 3.12 12.84 5.37
N ILE A 111 4.08 12.04 4.89
CA ILE A 111 5.00 12.41 3.81
C ILE A 111 4.23 12.70 2.52
N TRP A 112 3.23 11.88 2.16
CA TRP A 112 2.39 12.14 0.99
C TRP A 112 1.76 13.53 1.01
N ARG A 113 1.38 14.04 2.19
CA ARG A 113 0.79 15.38 2.34
C ARG A 113 1.79 16.51 2.11
N THR A 114 3.08 16.26 2.19
CA THR A 114 4.14 17.25 1.97
C THR A 114 4.68 17.26 0.54
N ILE A 115 4.33 16.26 -0.28
CA ILE A 115 4.73 16.19 -1.69
C ILE A 115 4.01 17.29 -2.49
N SER A 116 4.75 17.95 -3.38
CA SER A 116 4.24 19.01 -4.24
C SER A 116 3.12 18.51 -5.18
N ALA A 117 2.23 19.40 -5.60
CA ALA A 117 1.15 19.05 -6.53
C ALA A 117 1.70 18.44 -7.84
N GLU A 118 2.78 19.00 -8.38
CA GLU A 118 3.45 18.50 -9.59
C GLU A 118 3.95 17.05 -9.41
N ALA A 119 4.60 16.75 -8.29
CA ALA A 119 5.07 15.39 -8.02
C ALA A 119 3.91 14.41 -7.80
N LYS A 120 2.81 14.84 -7.15
CA LYS A 120 1.60 14.02 -7.03
C LYS A 120 0.99 13.70 -8.40
N ASP A 121 1.01 14.65 -9.34
CA ASP A 121 0.55 14.43 -10.71
C ASP A 121 1.41 13.42 -11.46
N GLN A 122 2.74 13.43 -11.24
CA GLN A 122 3.65 12.41 -11.80
C GLN A 122 3.30 10.99 -11.30
N TYR A 123 3.09 10.81 -9.99
CA TYR A 123 2.65 9.52 -9.44
C TYR A 123 1.33 9.06 -10.06
N ARG A 124 0.40 9.99 -10.34
CA ARG A 124 -0.88 9.67 -11.00
C ARG A 124 -0.69 9.18 -12.43
N GLU A 125 0.15 9.85 -13.20
CA GLU A 125 0.42 9.44 -14.60
C GLU A 125 1.09 8.08 -14.67
N GLU A 126 1.99 7.79 -13.73
CA GLU A 126 2.67 6.52 -13.63
C GLU A 126 1.73 5.38 -13.27
N GLY A 127 0.81 5.59 -12.32
CA GLY A 127 -0.18 4.57 -11.97
C GLY A 127 -1.03 4.12 -13.15
N ARG A 128 -1.36 5.04 -14.07
CA ARG A 128 -2.15 4.68 -15.26
C ARG A 128 -1.42 3.69 -16.15
N ARG A 129 -0.07 3.78 -16.18
CA ARG A 129 0.77 2.84 -16.93
C ARG A 129 0.85 1.49 -16.22
N MET A 130 0.92 1.47 -14.89
CA MET A 130 0.97 0.22 -14.10
C MET A 130 -0.29 -0.64 -14.31
N ILE A 131 -1.49 -0.06 -14.15
CA ILE A 131 -2.74 -0.83 -14.33
C ILE A 131 -2.96 -1.26 -15.79
N ALA A 132 -2.53 -0.44 -16.76
CA ALA A 132 -2.60 -0.81 -18.18
C ALA A 132 -1.71 -2.02 -18.53
N GLN A 133 -0.59 -2.20 -17.82
CA GLN A 133 0.34 -3.31 -18.06
C GLN A 133 -0.10 -4.62 -17.38
N GLU A 134 -0.67 -4.56 -16.17
CA GLU A 134 -1.21 -5.75 -15.49
C GLU A 134 -2.45 -6.34 -16.21
N GLY A 135 -3.26 -5.51 -16.87
CA GLY A 135 -4.39 -5.97 -17.68
C GLY A 135 -4.00 -6.77 -18.93
N GLU A 136 -2.78 -6.57 -19.45
CA GLU A 136 -2.23 -7.29 -20.60
C GLU A 136 -1.67 -8.66 -20.18
N GLN A 137 -1.09 -8.75 -18.97
CA GLN A 137 -0.42 -9.95 -18.47
C GLN A 137 -1.38 -11.04 -17.97
N VAL A 138 -2.64 -10.68 -17.65
CA VAL A 138 -3.72 -11.63 -17.31
C VAL A 138 -4.40 -12.22 -18.56
N ARG A 139 -4.15 -11.67 -19.75
CA ARG A 139 -4.73 -12.12 -21.03
C ARG A 139 -3.76 -12.92 -21.92
N GLY A 140 -2.52 -13.11 -21.47
CA GLY A 140 -1.47 -13.87 -22.16
C GLY A 140 -1.37 -15.32 -21.73
#